data_AF-A0A8J4TYJ2-F1
#
_entry.id   AF-A0A8J4TYJ2-F1
#
_cell.length_a   1.000
_cell.length_b   1.000
_cell.length_c   1.000
_cell.angle_alpha   90.00
_cell.angle_beta   90.00
_cell.angle_gamma   90.00
#
_symmetry.space_group_name_H-M   'P 1'
#
loop_
_entity.id
_entity.type
_entity.pdbx_description
1 polymer ?
#
loop_
_entity_poly.entity_id
_entity_poly.type
_entity_poly.pdbx_seq_one_letter_code
_entity_poly.pdbx_strand_id
1 'polypeptide(L)'
;HVMSFLHSLSVRVSGVCFGDGVCHGVYSRSSYPSLNGVRVLSLFWIICGHTMQLSAWSGLDNGKRWRAAVEDNPLYVVAFSGPVYLAVDTFLFLGGLLSAKSFLGCIQKSNDELSLRLIAHFLFRRFKRIQPLHLFIVCAIVTLFSFLHEGPFWFTAEDQILKCEEFWWSNLLLVNNLITIKHTCAPWTWYLSVDFQFYATTPFLIFLYRLNKRVLVSVALTILVMSCVSSALVTEFLHLPVHQPTTLEYESYFEYYYNKPYTRYGPYLLGILAGIYTMTKKEDLIKQRWQAAFGWFVSLSIMAVIVGSAYLLRGQGSPGHAVYQGLHRSFWALAVAWVILACEQGYG
;
A
#
# COMPACT_ATOMS: atom_id res chain seq x y z
N HIS A 1 -4.66 16.91 25.52
CA HIS A 1 -5.83 17.34 24.73
C HIS A 1 -5.82 16.89 23.26
N VAL A 2 -4.69 16.92 22.54
CA VAL A 2 -4.62 16.49 21.12
C VAL A 2 -4.82 14.98 20.91
N MET A 3 -4.28 14.12 21.79
CA MET A 3 -4.55 12.66 21.74
C MET A 3 -6.01 12.29 22.00
N SER A 4 -6.73 13.05 22.82
CA SER A 4 -8.16 12.84 23.07
C SER A 4 -9.01 13.23 21.86
N PHE A 5 -8.53 14.18 21.05
CA PHE A 5 -9.19 14.63 19.82
C PHE A 5 -9.01 13.62 18.68
N LEU A 6 -7.81 13.03 18.54
CA LEU A 6 -7.57 11.93 17.60
C LEU A 6 -8.37 10.67 17.95
N HIS A 7 -8.60 10.42 19.24
CA HIS A 7 -9.46 9.32 19.71
C HIS A 7 -10.96 9.54 19.41
N SER A 8 -11.38 10.79 19.19
CA SER A 8 -12.74 11.20 18.84
C SER A 8 -13.02 11.13 17.34
N LEU A 9 -12.00 11.23 16.48
CA LEU A 9 -12.14 11.15 15.01
C LEU A 9 -12.21 9.70 14.49
N SER A 10 -11.89 8.70 15.32
CA SER A 10 -12.17 7.30 15.04
C SER A 10 -13.66 7.00 15.27
N VAL A 11 -14.51 7.48 14.36
CA VAL A 11 -15.91 7.08 14.08
C VAL A 11 -16.50 6.10 15.11
N ARG A 12 -17.25 6.66 16.07
CA ARG A 12 -18.28 5.93 16.83
C ARG A 12 -19.43 5.62 15.86
N VAL A 13 -19.61 4.35 15.54
CA VAL A 13 -20.93 3.82 15.17
C VAL A 13 -21.26 2.77 16.23
N SER A 14 -22.02 3.21 17.23
CA SER A 14 -22.65 2.35 18.22
C SER A 14 -23.83 1.64 17.52
N GLY A 15 -23.79 0.30 17.47
CA GLY A 15 -24.94 -0.50 17.04
C GLY A 15 -25.91 -0.69 18.20
N VAL A 16 -27.18 -0.33 17.98
CA VAL A 16 -28.32 -0.68 18.84
C VAL A 16 -28.67 -2.15 18.58
N CYS A 17 -28.93 -2.92 19.64
CA CYS A 17 -29.36 -4.31 19.55
C CYS A 17 -30.81 -4.41 19.09
N PHE A 18 -31.04 -5.07 17.95
CA PHE A 18 -32.32 -5.72 17.64
C PHE A 18 -32.08 -7.23 17.54
N GLY A 19 -32.90 -8.00 18.23
CA GLY A 19 -32.78 -9.44 18.34
C GLY A 19 -33.19 -10.11 17.05
N ASP A 20 -32.20 -10.42 16.21
CA ASP A 20 -32.28 -11.38 15.12
C ASP A 20 -30.85 -11.69 14.65
N GLY A 21 -30.24 -12.79 15.14
CA GLY A 21 -29.12 -13.58 14.55
C GLY A 21 -27.98 -12.93 13.72
N VAL A 22 -27.83 -11.61 13.71
CA VAL A 22 -26.96 -10.85 12.82
C VAL A 22 -25.78 -10.36 13.64
N CYS A 23 -24.60 -10.85 13.28
CA CYS A 23 -23.35 -10.51 13.93
C CYS A 23 -23.00 -9.02 13.72
N HIS A 24 -23.38 -8.16 14.66
CA HIS A 24 -22.74 -6.85 14.84
C HIS A 24 -21.66 -6.94 15.92
N GLY A 25 -20.43 -6.62 15.50
CA GLY A 25 -19.21 -6.95 16.22
C GLY A 25 -19.01 -6.16 17.51
N VAL A 26 -18.92 -6.88 18.62
CA VAL A 26 -18.00 -6.53 19.70
C VAL A 26 -16.59 -6.84 19.19
N TYR A 27 -15.86 -5.82 18.78
CA TYR A 27 -14.41 -5.91 18.63
C TYR A 27 -13.83 -6.06 20.03
N SER A 28 -13.23 -7.22 20.34
CA SER A 28 -12.19 -7.26 21.35
C SER A 28 -11.13 -6.25 20.91
N ARG A 29 -10.97 -5.20 21.73
CA ARG A 29 -10.17 -4.01 21.50
C ARG A 29 -8.68 -4.35 21.67
N SER A 30 -8.16 -5.31 20.91
CA SER A 30 -6.71 -5.49 20.77
C SER A 30 -6.20 -4.38 19.85
N SER A 31 -6.03 -3.19 20.43
CA SER A 31 -5.31 -2.11 19.76
C SER A 31 -3.85 -2.55 19.69
N TYR A 32 -3.35 -2.85 18.49
CA TYR A 32 -1.93 -3.15 18.27
C TYR A 32 -1.19 -1.82 18.13
N PRO A 33 -0.52 -1.31 19.19
CA PRO A 33 0.02 0.04 19.17
C PRO A 33 1.14 0.19 18.14
N SER A 34 1.90 -0.88 17.93
CA SER A 34 2.94 -0.99 16.90
C SER A 34 2.40 -0.74 15.49
N LEU A 35 1.26 -1.33 15.14
CA LEU A 35 0.63 -1.12 13.83
C LEU A 35 0.23 0.34 13.62
N ASN A 36 -0.26 1.01 14.67
CA ASN A 36 -0.59 2.44 14.59
C ASN A 36 0.66 3.30 14.45
N GLY A 37 1.74 2.99 15.17
CA GLY A 37 3.03 3.66 15.02
C GLY A 37 3.58 3.56 13.60
N VAL A 38 3.61 2.34 13.03
CA VAL A 38 4.07 2.09 11.65
C VAL A 38 3.22 2.86 10.63
N ARG A 39 1.89 2.92 10.82
CA ARG A 39 1.00 3.71 9.95
C ARG A 39 1.31 5.19 10.00
N VAL A 40 1.48 5.75 11.21
CA VAL A 40 1.75 7.18 11.39
C VAL A 40 3.07 7.56 10.71
N LEU A 41 4.13 6.78 10.93
CA LEU A 41 5.42 7.00 10.28
C LEU A 41 5.32 6.90 8.75
N SER A 42 4.60 5.89 8.25
CA SER A 42 4.40 5.71 6.80
C SER A 42 3.57 6.85 6.19
N LEU A 43 2.54 7.35 6.88
CA LEU A 43 1.75 8.50 6.41
C LEU A 43 2.57 9.77 6.36
N PHE A 44 3.37 10.05 7.41
CA PHE A 44 4.26 11.20 7.39
C PHE A 44 5.24 11.11 6.21
N TRP A 45 5.79 9.93 5.96
CA TRP A 45 6.70 9.74 4.84
C TRP A 45 6.02 9.98 3.47
N ILE A 46 4.80 9.46 3.28
CA ILE A 46 3.98 9.68 2.08
C ILE A 46 3.69 11.18 1.89
N ILE A 47 3.26 11.87 2.95
CA ILE A 47 2.93 13.30 2.90
C ILE A 47 4.17 14.11 2.52
N CYS A 48 5.29 13.91 3.23
CA CYS A 48 6.53 14.62 2.95
C CYS A 48 6.98 14.40 1.49
N GLY A 49 6.96 13.16 1.01
CA GLY A 49 7.41 12.85 -0.34
C GLY A 49 6.51 13.39 -1.44
N HIS A 50 5.18 13.25 -1.30
CA HIS A 50 4.27 13.80 -2.30
C HIS A 50 4.24 15.33 -2.30
N THR A 51 4.38 16.00 -1.15
CA THR A 51 4.50 17.46 -1.13
C THR A 51 5.70 17.92 -1.94
N MET A 52 6.87 17.30 -1.74
CA MET A 52 8.08 17.64 -2.50
C MET A 52 7.98 17.28 -3.99
N GLN A 53 7.39 16.12 -4.33
CA GLN A 53 7.17 15.71 -5.74
C GLN A 53 6.23 16.67 -6.47
N LEU A 54 5.08 17.00 -5.86
CA LEU A 54 4.12 17.91 -6.46
C LEU A 54 4.71 19.31 -6.64
N SER A 55 5.49 19.81 -5.67
CA SER A 55 6.22 21.08 -5.82
C SER A 55 7.21 21.04 -6.98
N ALA A 56 7.89 19.90 -7.19
CA ALA A 56 8.83 19.74 -8.32
C ALA A 56 8.12 19.72 -9.68
N TRP A 57 6.93 19.12 -9.76
CA TRP A 57 6.14 19.02 -11.00
C TRP A 57 5.39 20.30 -11.36
N SER A 58 5.08 21.14 -10.37
CA SER A 58 4.10 22.24 -10.52
C SER A 58 4.76 23.63 -10.53
N GLY A 59 5.85 23.85 -11.27
CA GLY A 59 6.37 25.20 -11.50
C GLY A 59 7.64 25.54 -10.72
N LEU A 60 8.74 24.90 -11.14
CA LEU A 60 10.08 25.37 -10.80
C LEU A 60 10.50 26.45 -11.80
N ASP A 61 10.71 27.69 -11.34
CA ASP A 61 11.26 28.78 -12.17
C ASP A 61 12.61 28.41 -12.80
N ASN A 62 13.41 27.58 -12.11
CA ASN A 62 14.67 27.08 -12.60
C ASN A 62 14.89 25.62 -12.18
N GLY A 63 14.41 24.68 -13.00
CA GLY A 63 14.56 23.25 -12.78
C GLY A 63 16.02 22.78 -12.70
N LYS A 64 16.96 23.43 -13.39
CA LYS A 64 18.40 23.09 -13.34
C LYS A 64 19.01 23.41 -11.98
N ARG A 65 18.73 24.61 -11.46
CA ARG A 65 19.19 25.04 -10.13
C ARG A 65 18.59 24.18 -9.02
N TRP A 66 17.29 23.90 -9.11
CA TRP A 66 16.62 23.00 -8.17
C TRP A 66 17.24 21.61 -8.19
N ARG A 67 17.44 21.03 -9.38
CA ARG A 67 18.08 19.73 -9.55
C ARG A 67 19.47 19.69 -8.93
N ALA A 68 20.31 20.70 -9.18
CA ALA A 68 21.65 20.78 -8.60
C ALA A 68 21.61 20.85 -7.06
N ALA A 69 20.70 21.64 -6.49
CA ALA A 69 20.54 21.74 -5.03
C ALA A 69 20.00 20.45 -4.40
N VAL A 70 19.14 19.73 -5.12
CA VAL A 70 18.58 18.44 -4.69
C VAL A 70 19.63 17.34 -4.70
N GLU A 71 20.39 17.23 -5.79
CA GLU A 71 21.40 16.18 -5.98
C GLU A 71 22.60 16.35 -5.03
N ASP A 72 22.83 17.56 -4.51
CA ASP A 72 23.84 17.87 -3.48
C ASP A 72 23.55 17.20 -2.13
N ASN A 73 22.28 17.01 -1.77
CA ASN A 73 21.89 16.39 -0.51
C ASN A 73 21.39 14.95 -0.69
N PRO A 74 22.15 13.91 -0.33
CA PRO A 74 21.78 12.51 -0.55
C PRO A 74 20.46 12.08 0.13
N LEU A 75 19.97 12.85 1.11
CA LEU A 75 18.68 12.60 1.76
C LEU A 75 17.49 12.76 0.80
N TYR A 76 17.67 13.40 -0.36
CA TYR A 76 16.62 13.56 -1.37
C TYR A 76 16.03 12.20 -1.80
N VAL A 77 16.84 11.15 -1.80
CA VAL A 77 16.41 9.80 -2.19
C VAL A 77 15.34 9.26 -1.25
N VAL A 78 15.54 9.44 0.05
CA VAL A 78 14.54 9.06 1.06
C VAL A 78 13.39 10.05 1.06
N ALA A 79 13.66 11.33 0.82
CA ALA A 79 12.65 12.37 0.99
C ALA A 79 11.59 12.37 -0.12
N PHE A 80 11.94 12.15 -1.40
CA PHE A 80 10.98 12.30 -2.51
C PHE A 80 11.30 11.50 -3.79
N SER A 81 12.18 10.49 -3.72
CA SER A 81 12.42 9.56 -4.84
C SER A 81 11.69 8.21 -4.66
N GLY A 82 12.00 7.21 -5.47
CA GLY A 82 11.37 5.88 -5.46
C GLY A 82 11.13 5.23 -4.09
N PRO A 83 12.05 5.30 -3.11
CA PRO A 83 11.84 4.75 -1.77
C PRO A 83 10.64 5.31 -1.00
N VAL A 84 10.21 6.56 -1.25
CA VAL A 84 8.98 7.12 -0.62
C VAL A 84 7.79 6.20 -0.84
N TYR A 85 7.74 5.57 -2.01
CA TYR A 85 6.62 4.71 -2.36
C TYR A 85 6.58 3.38 -1.60
N LEU A 86 7.67 2.98 -0.95
CA LEU A 86 7.71 1.82 -0.07
C LEU A 86 6.82 2.01 1.17
N ALA A 87 6.54 3.24 1.55
CA ALA A 87 5.53 3.54 2.57
C ALA A 87 4.14 3.02 2.16
N VAL A 88 3.79 3.07 0.86
CA VAL A 88 2.55 2.48 0.34
C VAL A 88 2.59 0.95 0.44
N ASP A 89 3.76 0.34 0.18
CA ASP A 89 3.94 -1.10 0.31
C ASP A 89 3.82 -1.57 1.77
N THR A 90 4.23 -0.75 2.75
CA THR A 90 3.92 -0.95 4.18
C THR A 90 2.41 -0.99 4.41
N PHE A 91 1.66 -0.07 3.82
CA PHE A 91 0.20 -0.05 3.92
C PHE A 91 -0.47 -1.29 3.31
N LEU A 92 0.02 -1.75 2.16
CA LEU A 92 -0.46 -2.98 1.53
C LEU A 92 -0.16 -4.21 2.40
N PHE A 93 1.04 -4.30 2.98
CA PHE A 93 1.38 -5.35 3.95
C PHE A 93 0.41 -5.35 5.14
N LEU A 94 0.19 -4.18 5.75
CA LEU A 94 -0.77 -4.03 6.86
C LEU A 94 -2.20 -4.39 6.43
N GLY A 95 -2.58 -4.05 5.19
CA GLY A 95 -3.85 -4.42 4.58
C GLY A 95 -4.04 -5.93 4.54
N GLY A 96 -3.03 -6.68 4.09
CA GLY A 96 -3.03 -8.15 4.06
C GLY A 96 -3.03 -8.79 5.44
N LEU A 97 -2.22 -8.26 6.37
CA LEU A 97 -2.16 -8.73 7.76
C LEU A 97 -3.53 -8.66 8.43
N LEU A 98 -4.18 -7.51 8.33
CA LEU A 98 -5.46 -7.25 8.99
C LEU A 98 -6.64 -7.89 8.26
N SER A 99 -6.58 -8.02 6.94
CA SER A 99 -7.62 -8.72 6.19
C SER A 99 -7.66 -10.21 6.56
N ALA A 100 -6.50 -10.86 6.65
CA ALA A 100 -6.39 -12.25 7.10
C ALA A 100 -6.88 -12.42 8.55
N LYS A 101 -6.39 -11.58 9.49
CA LYS A 101 -6.85 -11.58 10.89
C LYS A 101 -8.36 -11.39 10.99
N SER A 102 -8.91 -10.41 10.26
CA SER A 102 -10.35 -10.11 10.27
C SER A 102 -11.19 -11.23 9.67
N PHE A 103 -10.77 -11.83 8.55
CA PHE A 103 -11.57 -12.86 7.88
C PHE A 103 -11.55 -14.18 8.66
N LEU A 104 -10.40 -14.58 9.19
CA LEU A 104 -10.30 -15.73 10.09
C LEU A 104 -11.15 -15.53 11.35
N GLY A 105 -11.15 -14.34 11.94
CA GLY A 105 -12.01 -14.01 13.07
C GLY A 105 -13.51 -14.03 12.71
N CYS A 106 -13.89 -13.68 11.48
CA CYS A 106 -15.27 -13.84 10.99
C CYS A 106 -15.66 -15.31 10.87
N ILE A 107 -14.79 -16.16 10.32
CA ILE A 107 -15.00 -17.61 10.20
C ILE A 107 -15.19 -18.26 11.58
N GLN A 108 -14.32 -17.96 12.54
CA GLN A 108 -14.41 -18.50 13.91
C GLN A 108 -15.74 -18.15 14.60
N LYS A 109 -16.27 -16.95 14.35
CA LYS A 109 -17.57 -16.52 14.87
C LYS A 109 -18.76 -17.15 14.16
N SER A 110 -18.55 -17.71 12.97
CA SER A 110 -19.56 -18.40 12.16
C SER A 110 -19.45 -19.92 12.28
N ASN A 111 -19.11 -20.44 13.48
CA ASN A 111 -18.93 -21.86 13.74
C ASN A 111 -17.97 -22.57 12.76
N ASP A 112 -16.92 -21.85 12.33
CA ASP A 112 -15.95 -22.30 11.34
C ASP A 112 -16.54 -22.61 9.94
N GLU A 113 -17.75 -22.16 9.63
CA GLU A 113 -18.34 -22.34 8.30
C GLU A 113 -17.87 -21.27 7.31
N LEU A 114 -17.34 -21.73 6.15
CA LEU A 114 -17.02 -20.85 5.03
C LEU A 114 -18.18 -20.85 4.04
N SER A 115 -19.06 -19.85 4.13
CA SER A 115 -20.18 -19.67 3.20
C SER A 115 -19.96 -18.52 2.23
N LEU A 116 -20.56 -18.60 1.03
CA LEU A 116 -20.56 -17.50 0.06
C LEU A 116 -21.17 -16.22 0.65
N ARG A 117 -22.15 -16.37 1.55
CA ARG A 117 -22.80 -15.26 2.26
C ARG A 117 -21.82 -14.53 3.19
N LEU A 118 -20.95 -15.27 3.88
CA LEU A 118 -19.90 -14.69 4.72
C LEU A 118 -18.87 -13.92 3.89
N ILE A 119 -18.46 -14.48 2.75
CA ILE A 119 -17.55 -13.82 1.80
C ILE A 119 -18.16 -12.52 1.28
N ALA A 120 -19.41 -12.57 0.79
CA ALA A 120 -20.12 -11.40 0.30
C ALA A 120 -20.26 -10.33 1.39
N HIS A 121 -20.62 -10.72 2.61
CA HIS A 121 -20.71 -9.81 3.75
C HIS A 121 -19.36 -9.15 4.08
N PHE A 122 -18.27 -9.91 4.09
CA PHE A 122 -16.92 -9.42 4.32
C PHE A 122 -16.51 -8.36 3.29
N LEU A 123 -16.69 -8.65 1.99
CA LEU A 123 -16.37 -7.73 0.91
C LEU A 123 -17.24 -6.47 0.93
N PHE A 124 -18.55 -6.64 1.08
CA PHE A 124 -19.52 -5.55 1.08
C PHE A 124 -19.30 -4.60 2.26
N ARG A 125 -18.92 -5.13 3.43
CA ARG A 125 -18.62 -4.31 4.61
C ARG A 125 -17.43 -3.38 4.36
N ARG A 126 -16.37 -3.84 3.70
CA ARG A 126 -15.23 -2.97 3.34
C ARG A 126 -15.63 -1.96 2.27
N PHE A 127 -16.37 -2.39 1.25
CA PHE A 127 -16.85 -1.51 0.18
C PHE A 127 -17.68 -0.35 0.74
N LYS A 128 -18.69 -0.64 1.58
CA LYS A 128 -19.52 0.38 2.25
C LYS A 128 -18.73 1.33 3.15
N ARG A 129 -17.60 0.89 3.70
CA ARG A 129 -16.75 1.71 4.57
C ARG A 129 -15.89 2.70 3.77
N ILE A 130 -15.36 2.28 2.62
CA ILE A 130 -14.37 3.05 1.85
C ILE A 130 -15.07 3.93 0.80
N GLN A 131 -16.02 3.35 0.06
CA GLN A 131 -16.49 3.95 -1.18
C GLN A 131 -17.26 5.27 -1.02
N PRO A 132 -18.12 5.47 0.00
CA PRO A 132 -18.83 6.74 0.16
C PRO A 132 -17.90 7.94 0.33
N LEU A 133 -16.86 7.79 1.17
CA LEU A 133 -15.89 8.85 1.38
C LEU A 133 -15.01 9.06 0.15
N HIS A 134 -14.61 7.97 -0.50
CA HIS A 134 -13.81 8.04 -1.73
C HIS A 134 -14.53 8.84 -2.82
N LEU A 135 -15.78 8.51 -3.11
CA LEU A 135 -16.56 9.23 -4.12
C LEU A 135 -16.83 10.68 -3.73
N PHE A 136 -17.11 10.94 -2.45
CA PHE A 136 -17.26 12.31 -1.95
C PHE A 136 -15.99 13.14 -2.21
N ILE A 137 -14.80 12.59 -1.92
CA ILE A 137 -13.52 13.29 -2.15
C ILE A 137 -13.29 13.54 -3.65
N VAL A 138 -13.53 12.54 -4.51
CA VAL A 138 -13.38 12.71 -5.96
C VAL A 138 -14.31 13.82 -6.46
N CYS A 139 -15.59 13.80 -6.07
CA CYS A 139 -16.53 14.85 -6.45
C CYS A 139 -16.09 16.23 -5.90
N ALA A 140 -15.67 16.30 -4.64
CA ALA A 140 -15.23 17.55 -4.03
C ALA A 140 -14.02 18.16 -4.76
N ILE A 141 -13.06 17.33 -5.19
CA ILE A 141 -11.89 17.79 -5.95
C ILE A 141 -12.28 18.26 -7.34
N VAL A 142 -13.12 17.51 -8.06
CA VAL A 142 -13.60 17.93 -9.39
C VAL A 142 -14.33 19.27 -9.29
N THR A 143 -15.25 19.41 -8.33
CA THR A 143 -15.96 20.67 -8.09
C THR A 143 -14.99 21.81 -7.75
N LEU A 144 -13.97 21.57 -6.92
CA LEU A 144 -12.97 22.57 -6.58
C LEU A 144 -12.19 23.01 -7.83
N PHE A 145 -11.77 22.07 -8.67
CA PHE A 145 -11.08 22.37 -9.93
C PHE A 145 -11.96 23.18 -10.88
N SER A 146 -13.27 22.93 -10.92
CA SER A 146 -14.22 23.75 -11.69
C SER A 146 -14.38 25.19 -11.17
N PHE A 147 -13.82 25.54 -10.02
CA PHE A 147 -13.77 26.94 -9.57
C PHE A 147 -12.41 27.60 -9.83
N LEU A 148 -11.39 26.83 -10.23
CA LEU A 148 -10.02 27.31 -10.48
C LEU A 148 -9.79 27.63 -11.96
N HIS A 149 -10.72 28.35 -12.59
CA HIS A 149 -10.58 28.77 -13.99
C HIS A 149 -9.52 29.87 -14.18
N GLU A 150 -9.20 30.64 -13.14
CA GLU A 150 -8.21 31.71 -13.18
C GLU A 150 -7.15 31.50 -12.09
N GLY A 151 -5.96 31.05 -12.49
CA GLY A 151 -4.82 30.86 -11.59
C GLY A 151 -3.65 30.19 -12.29
N PRO A 152 -2.43 30.22 -11.75
CA PRO A 152 -1.22 29.71 -12.41
C PRO A 152 -1.27 28.21 -12.76
N PHE A 153 -2.24 27.45 -12.23
CA PHE A 153 -2.44 26.02 -12.45
C PHE A 153 -3.74 25.66 -13.18
N TRP A 154 -4.40 26.63 -13.83
CA TRP A 154 -5.70 26.45 -14.50
C TRP A 154 -5.69 25.30 -15.52
N PHE A 155 -4.62 25.15 -16.30
CA PHE A 155 -4.48 24.10 -17.33
C PHE A 155 -4.45 22.69 -16.73
N THR A 156 -3.84 22.52 -15.55
CA THR A 156 -3.83 21.24 -14.84
C THR A 156 -5.21 20.93 -14.28
N ALA A 157 -5.92 21.93 -13.78
CA ALA A 157 -7.28 21.76 -13.29
C ALA A 157 -8.23 21.37 -14.43
N GLU A 158 -8.13 22.03 -15.59
CA GLU A 158 -8.91 21.72 -16.79
C GLU A 158 -8.65 20.29 -17.29
N ASP A 159 -7.39 19.88 -17.41
CA ASP A 159 -7.01 18.51 -17.78
C ASP A 159 -7.62 17.46 -16.83
N GLN A 160 -7.65 17.73 -15.52
CA GLN A 160 -8.27 16.82 -14.56
C GLN A 160 -9.80 16.76 -14.70
N ILE A 161 -10.47 17.88 -14.98
CA ILE A 161 -11.92 17.92 -15.20
C ILE A 161 -12.28 17.08 -16.43
N LEU A 162 -11.61 17.30 -17.57
CA LEU A 162 -11.87 16.57 -18.82
C LEU A 162 -11.69 15.06 -18.64
N LYS A 163 -10.63 14.63 -17.94
CA LYS A 163 -10.41 13.21 -17.60
C LYS A 163 -11.52 12.66 -16.70
N CYS A 164 -12.03 13.46 -15.79
CA CYS A 164 -13.11 13.06 -14.89
C CYS A 164 -14.47 12.99 -15.58
N GLU A 165 -14.76 13.81 -16.58
CA GLU A 165 -15.99 13.70 -17.37
C GLU A 165 -16.11 12.34 -18.08
N GLU A 166 -15.01 11.85 -18.63
CA GLU A 166 -15.00 10.57 -19.37
C GLU A 166 -14.79 9.35 -18.45
N PHE A 167 -13.92 9.44 -17.43
CA PHE A 167 -13.44 8.29 -16.66
C PHE A 167 -13.87 8.25 -15.18
N TRP A 168 -14.85 9.06 -14.73
CA TRP A 168 -15.33 9.03 -13.33
C TRP A 168 -15.77 7.63 -12.87
N TRP A 169 -16.37 6.85 -13.77
CA TRP A 169 -16.92 5.51 -13.49
C TRP A 169 -15.83 4.54 -12.99
N SER A 170 -14.57 4.76 -13.37
CA SER A 170 -13.45 3.92 -12.96
C SER A 170 -13.17 3.99 -11.46
N ASN A 171 -13.41 5.15 -10.84
CA ASN A 171 -13.34 5.33 -9.38
C ASN A 171 -14.55 4.68 -8.67
N LEU A 172 -15.73 4.72 -9.29
CA LEU A 172 -16.93 4.03 -8.78
C LEU A 172 -16.77 2.51 -8.76
N LEU A 173 -16.12 1.94 -9.78
CA LEU A 173 -15.87 0.51 -9.88
C LEU A 173 -14.58 0.05 -9.20
N LEU A 174 -13.75 0.96 -8.68
CA LEU A 174 -12.45 0.66 -8.08
C LEU A 174 -11.50 -0.08 -9.03
N VAL A 175 -11.43 0.38 -10.28
CA VAL A 175 -10.60 -0.19 -11.37
C VAL A 175 -9.71 0.84 -12.08
N ASN A 176 -9.64 2.07 -11.56
CA ASN A 176 -8.88 3.15 -12.19
C ASN A 176 -7.37 2.85 -12.31
N ASN A 177 -6.80 1.99 -11.46
CA ASN A 177 -5.40 1.55 -11.55
C ASN A 177 -5.12 0.65 -12.78
N LEU A 178 -6.17 0.07 -13.38
CA LEU A 178 -6.06 -0.76 -14.58
C LEU A 178 -6.08 0.06 -15.87
N ILE A 179 -6.65 1.27 -15.81
CA ILE A 179 -6.70 2.22 -16.93
C ILE A 179 -5.32 2.86 -17.11
N THR A 180 -5.07 3.41 -18.31
CA THR A 180 -3.89 4.23 -18.61
C THR A 180 -3.91 5.50 -17.75
N ILE A 181 -2.73 5.92 -17.28
CA ILE A 181 -2.58 7.09 -16.40
C ILE A 181 -3.06 8.40 -17.06
N LYS A 182 -3.00 8.47 -18.39
CA LYS A 182 -3.52 9.61 -19.18
C LYS A 182 -5.05 9.69 -19.15
N HIS A 183 -5.72 8.59 -18.86
CA HIS A 183 -7.18 8.46 -18.87
C HIS A 183 -7.70 8.13 -17.46
N THR A 184 -7.11 8.73 -16.43
CA THR A 184 -7.47 8.46 -15.04
C THR A 184 -7.97 9.73 -14.36
N CYS A 185 -9.22 9.68 -13.88
CA CYS A 185 -9.76 10.70 -12.98
C CYS A 185 -9.17 10.54 -11.58
N ALA A 186 -8.65 11.62 -11.01
CA ALA A 186 -8.01 11.66 -9.69
C ALA A 186 -6.89 10.59 -9.55
N PRO A 187 -5.73 10.76 -10.22
CA PRO A 187 -4.74 9.70 -10.39
C PRO A 187 -4.21 9.09 -9.08
N TRP A 188 -4.24 9.81 -7.96
CA TRP A 188 -3.83 9.32 -6.62
C TRP A 188 -4.79 8.27 -6.01
N THR A 189 -6.02 8.13 -6.50
CA THR A 189 -7.00 7.16 -5.95
C THR A 189 -6.73 5.71 -6.35
N TRP A 190 -5.76 5.47 -7.25
CA TRP A 190 -5.32 4.13 -7.68
C TRP A 190 -5.06 3.19 -6.50
N TYR A 191 -4.55 3.73 -5.38
CA TYR A 191 -4.25 2.96 -4.17
C TYR A 191 -5.51 2.32 -3.57
N LEU A 192 -6.64 3.03 -3.55
CA LEU A 192 -7.89 2.49 -3.00
C LEU A 192 -8.43 1.35 -3.85
N SER A 193 -8.32 1.48 -5.17
CA SER A 193 -8.67 0.43 -6.12
C SER A 193 -7.83 -0.82 -5.91
N VAL A 194 -6.49 -0.68 -5.86
CA VAL A 194 -5.62 -1.83 -5.71
C VAL A 194 -5.77 -2.50 -4.34
N ASP A 195 -5.93 -1.73 -3.25
CA ASP A 195 -6.16 -2.26 -1.91
C ASP A 195 -7.46 -3.07 -1.84
N PHE A 196 -8.54 -2.60 -2.47
CA PHE A 196 -9.80 -3.36 -2.52
C PHE A 196 -9.70 -4.61 -3.40
N GLN A 197 -9.04 -4.52 -4.56
CA GLN A 197 -8.77 -5.68 -5.42
C GLN A 197 -7.99 -6.76 -4.67
N PHE A 198 -6.95 -6.36 -3.94
CA PHE A 198 -6.16 -7.27 -3.13
C PHE A 198 -6.97 -7.82 -1.95
N TYR A 199 -7.78 -6.97 -1.30
CA TYR A 199 -8.72 -7.42 -0.27
C TYR A 199 -9.66 -8.51 -0.76
N ALA A 200 -10.18 -8.40 -1.98
CA ALA A 200 -11.04 -9.39 -2.60
C ALA A 200 -10.36 -10.76 -2.80
N THR A 201 -9.03 -10.83 -2.89
CA THR A 201 -8.29 -12.10 -2.98
C THR A 201 -8.15 -12.83 -1.64
N THR A 202 -8.35 -12.14 -0.52
CA THR A 202 -8.14 -12.71 0.84
C THR A 202 -8.95 -13.97 1.10
N PRO A 203 -10.28 -14.03 0.82
CA PRO A 203 -11.08 -15.22 1.08
C PRO A 203 -10.58 -16.45 0.33
N PHE A 204 -10.10 -16.28 -0.90
CA PHE A 204 -9.54 -17.36 -1.71
C PHE A 204 -8.26 -17.92 -1.09
N LEU A 205 -7.33 -17.06 -0.67
CA LEU A 205 -6.10 -17.51 0.00
C LEU A 205 -6.38 -18.21 1.34
N ILE A 206 -7.38 -17.73 2.10
CA ILE A 206 -7.80 -18.37 3.35
C ILE A 206 -8.50 -19.71 3.07
N PHE A 207 -9.25 -19.83 1.98
CA PHE A 207 -9.78 -21.12 1.53
C PHE A 207 -8.66 -22.12 1.24
N LEU A 208 -7.62 -21.73 0.49
CA LEU A 208 -6.45 -22.59 0.23
C LEU A 208 -5.72 -22.99 1.52
N TYR A 209 -5.58 -22.07 2.47
CA TYR A 209 -5.01 -22.35 3.79
C TYR A 209 -5.76 -23.46 4.52
N ARG A 210 -7.10 -23.41 4.50
CA ARG A 210 -7.96 -24.40 5.17
C ARG A 210 -7.97 -25.75 4.45
N LEU A 211 -7.83 -25.75 3.13
CA LEU A 211 -7.72 -26.97 2.34
C LEU A 211 -6.40 -27.69 2.64
N ASN A 212 -5.27 -27.01 2.43
CA ASN A 212 -3.95 -27.56 2.70
C ASN A 212 -2.90 -26.44 2.79
N LYS A 213 -2.21 -26.37 3.94
CA LYS A 213 -1.14 -25.38 4.19
C LYS A 213 -0.04 -25.41 3.12
N ARG A 214 0.31 -26.60 2.60
CA ARG A 214 1.32 -26.74 1.53
C ARG A 214 0.84 -26.15 0.20
N VAL A 215 -0.45 -26.29 -0.11
CA VAL A 215 -1.05 -25.69 -1.31
C VAL A 215 -1.03 -24.18 -1.21
N LEU A 216 -1.41 -23.61 -0.05
CA LEU A 216 -1.29 -22.16 0.17
C LEU A 216 0.15 -21.68 -0.06
N VAL A 217 1.13 -22.34 0.58
CA VAL A 217 2.54 -21.91 0.47
C VAL A 217 3.03 -22.00 -0.97
N SER A 218 2.69 -23.08 -1.70
CA SER A 218 3.00 -23.24 -3.12
C SER A 218 2.40 -22.12 -3.99
N VAL A 219 1.10 -21.85 -3.83
CA VAL A 219 0.40 -20.80 -4.58
C VAL A 219 0.95 -19.42 -4.23
N ALA A 220 1.16 -19.14 -2.94
CA ALA A 220 1.72 -17.88 -2.50
C ALA A 220 3.14 -17.66 -3.03
N LEU A 221 4.00 -18.67 -2.97
CA LEU A 221 5.35 -18.58 -3.53
C LEU A 221 5.32 -18.34 -5.04
N THR A 222 4.43 -19.04 -5.76
CA THR A 222 4.26 -18.86 -7.21
C THR A 222 3.84 -17.43 -7.53
N ILE A 223 2.82 -16.90 -6.84
CA ILE A 223 2.36 -15.52 -7.06
C ILE A 223 3.45 -14.50 -6.71
N LEU A 224 4.19 -14.71 -5.61
CA LEU A 224 5.28 -13.84 -5.20
C LEU A 224 6.39 -13.80 -6.26
N VAL A 225 6.82 -14.97 -6.75
CA VAL A 225 7.81 -15.08 -7.83
C VAL A 225 7.30 -14.41 -9.10
N MET A 226 6.06 -14.66 -9.52
CA MET A 226 5.47 -14.01 -10.68
C MET A 226 5.43 -12.48 -10.53
N SER A 227 5.16 -11.96 -9.33
CA SER A 227 5.16 -10.53 -9.06
C SER A 227 6.57 -9.92 -9.15
N CYS A 228 7.58 -10.63 -8.64
CA CYS A 228 8.98 -10.20 -8.72
C CYS A 228 9.52 -10.26 -10.16
N VAL A 229 9.21 -11.34 -10.88
CA VAL A 229 9.64 -11.56 -12.27
C VAL A 229 8.95 -10.57 -13.20
N SER A 230 7.63 -10.36 -13.09
CA SER A 230 6.93 -9.36 -13.90
C SER A 230 7.48 -7.95 -13.67
N SER A 231 7.77 -7.60 -12.40
CA SER A 231 8.44 -6.35 -12.04
C SER A 231 9.79 -6.21 -12.73
N ALA A 232 10.66 -7.23 -12.64
CA ALA A 232 11.99 -7.21 -13.25
C ALA A 232 11.92 -7.14 -14.79
N LEU A 233 11.05 -7.93 -15.41
CA LEU A 233 10.90 -7.96 -16.87
C LEU A 233 10.38 -6.63 -17.41
N VAL A 234 9.34 -6.05 -16.78
CA VAL A 234 8.81 -4.74 -17.19
C VAL A 234 9.89 -3.66 -17.07
N THR A 235 10.67 -3.68 -15.99
CA THR A 235 11.80 -2.75 -15.81
C THR A 235 12.88 -2.94 -16.88
N GLU A 236 13.25 -4.18 -17.22
CA GLU A 236 14.28 -4.46 -18.22
C GLU A 236 13.81 -4.09 -19.64
N PHE A 237 12.63 -4.55 -20.05
CA PHE A 237 12.12 -4.32 -21.41
C PHE A 237 11.83 -2.85 -21.69
N LEU A 238 11.35 -2.10 -20.70
CA LEU A 238 11.03 -0.68 -20.84
C LEU A 238 12.15 0.23 -20.31
N HIS A 239 13.30 -0.33 -19.92
CA HIS A 239 14.47 0.40 -19.40
C HIS A 239 14.12 1.36 -18.24
N LEU A 240 13.17 0.99 -17.38
CA LEU A 240 12.60 1.91 -16.39
C LEU A 240 13.63 2.33 -15.34
N PRO A 241 13.80 3.63 -15.08
CA PRO A 241 14.68 4.10 -14.00
C PRO A 241 14.07 3.78 -12.63
N VAL A 242 14.91 3.74 -11.58
CA VAL A 242 14.38 3.89 -10.22
C VAL A 242 13.83 5.30 -10.14
N HIS A 243 12.55 5.46 -9.79
CA HIS A 243 11.88 6.75 -9.92
C HIS A 243 12.69 7.89 -9.29
N GLN A 244 13.08 8.84 -10.14
CA GLN A 244 13.68 10.09 -9.72
C GLN A 244 12.79 11.26 -10.14
N PRO A 245 12.56 12.21 -9.22
CA PRO A 245 11.74 13.39 -9.48
C PRO A 245 12.37 14.31 -10.55
N THR A 246 13.64 14.08 -10.90
CA THR A 246 14.42 14.82 -11.90
C THR A 246 14.41 14.17 -13.29
N THR A 247 13.78 13.00 -13.46
CA THR A 247 13.75 12.25 -14.73
C THR A 247 12.47 12.51 -15.53
N LEU A 248 12.61 12.65 -16.85
CA LEU A 248 11.51 12.97 -17.77
C LEU A 248 10.59 11.77 -18.07
N GLU A 249 11.06 10.54 -17.83
CA GLU A 249 10.35 9.28 -18.11
C GLU A 249 9.41 8.86 -16.97
N TYR A 250 8.68 9.81 -16.39
CA TYR A 250 7.77 9.49 -15.28
C TYR A 250 6.56 8.68 -15.76
N GLU A 251 6.01 8.96 -16.93
CA GLU A 251 4.75 8.36 -17.40
C GLU A 251 4.82 6.84 -17.50
N SER A 252 5.83 6.29 -18.18
CA SER A 252 5.99 4.84 -18.37
C SER A 252 6.19 4.09 -17.05
N TYR A 253 6.91 4.69 -16.09
CA TYR A 253 7.06 4.12 -14.76
C TYR A 253 5.70 3.99 -14.06
N PHE A 254 4.86 5.02 -14.10
CA PHE A 254 3.55 4.96 -13.47
C PHE A 254 2.56 4.06 -14.21
N GLU A 255 2.61 4.08 -15.54
CA GLU A 255 1.71 3.33 -16.40
C GLU A 255 1.97 1.83 -16.37
N TYR A 256 3.23 1.38 -16.40
CA TYR A 256 3.53 -0.06 -16.52
C TYR A 256 3.98 -0.69 -15.20
N TYR A 257 4.54 0.10 -14.27
CA TYR A 257 5.18 -0.46 -13.07
C TYR A 257 4.53 -0.03 -11.76
N TYR A 258 4.26 1.26 -11.54
CA TYR A 258 3.88 1.77 -10.22
C TYR A 258 2.46 1.39 -9.81
N ASN A 259 1.48 1.68 -10.66
CA ASN A 259 0.05 1.54 -10.36
C ASN A 259 -0.47 0.12 -10.56
N LYS A 260 0.33 -0.75 -11.19
CA LYS A 260 -0.14 -2.03 -11.69
C LYS A 260 -0.14 -3.11 -10.60
N PRO A 261 -1.22 -3.91 -10.50
CA PRO A 261 -1.36 -4.89 -9.42
C PRO A 261 -0.32 -6.01 -9.49
N TYR A 262 0.05 -6.43 -10.70
CA TYR A 262 0.97 -7.55 -10.91
C TYR A 262 2.38 -7.27 -10.39
N THR A 263 2.85 -6.03 -10.39
CA THR A 263 4.17 -5.65 -9.82
C THR A 263 4.13 -5.37 -8.32
N ARG A 264 2.94 -5.38 -7.69
CA ARG A 264 2.75 -4.83 -6.34
C ARG A 264 2.00 -5.73 -5.37
N TYR A 265 1.62 -6.93 -5.80
CA TYR A 265 0.88 -7.87 -4.95
C TYR A 265 1.73 -8.49 -3.83
N GLY A 266 3.06 -8.60 -4.03
CA GLY A 266 3.98 -9.23 -3.08
C GLY A 266 3.83 -8.79 -1.61
N PRO A 267 3.91 -7.48 -1.29
CA PRO A 267 3.72 -6.97 0.07
C PRO A 267 2.40 -7.39 0.71
N TYR A 268 1.29 -7.31 -0.03
CA TYR A 268 -0.03 -7.68 0.48
C TYR A 268 -0.12 -9.17 0.79
N LEU A 269 0.43 -10.01 -0.10
CA LEU A 269 0.50 -11.46 0.08
C LEU A 269 1.31 -11.85 1.33
N LEU A 270 2.48 -11.23 1.52
CA LEU A 270 3.30 -11.42 2.72
C LEU A 270 2.55 -10.99 3.98
N GLY A 271 1.75 -9.93 3.89
CA GLY A 271 0.81 -9.51 4.93
C GLY A 271 -0.18 -10.61 5.30
N ILE A 272 -0.85 -11.22 4.31
CA ILE A 272 -1.78 -12.34 4.55
C ILE A 272 -1.09 -13.49 5.27
N LEU A 273 0.09 -13.90 4.81
CA LEU A 273 0.86 -14.98 5.44
C LEU A 273 1.21 -14.65 6.89
N ALA A 274 1.67 -13.43 7.16
CA ALA A 274 1.93 -12.95 8.51
C ALA A 274 0.66 -12.94 9.38
N GLY A 275 -0.50 -12.61 8.80
CA GLY A 275 -1.78 -12.55 9.49
C GLY A 275 -2.28 -13.94 9.90
N ILE A 276 -2.20 -14.90 8.97
CA ILE A 276 -2.47 -16.32 9.22
C ILE A 276 -1.52 -16.85 10.29
N TYR A 277 -0.22 -16.59 10.16
CA TYR A 277 0.79 -17.01 11.12
C TYR A 277 0.45 -16.52 12.53
N THR A 278 0.17 -15.22 12.67
CA THR A 278 -0.13 -14.61 13.98
C THR A 278 -1.40 -15.15 14.61
N MET A 279 -2.41 -15.55 13.82
CA MET A 279 -3.67 -16.11 14.34
C MET A 279 -3.58 -17.60 14.69
N THR A 280 -2.59 -18.32 14.17
CA THR A 280 -2.51 -19.79 14.27
C THR A 280 -1.37 -20.26 15.17
N LYS A 281 -0.42 -19.37 15.45
CA LYS A 281 0.72 -19.59 16.33
C LYS A 281 0.26 -19.88 17.76
N LYS A 282 0.86 -20.91 18.38
CA LYS A 282 0.66 -21.30 19.80
C LYS A 282 1.81 -20.88 20.71
N GLU A 283 3.01 -20.74 20.17
CA GLU A 283 4.25 -20.42 20.90
C GLU A 283 4.97 -19.24 20.27
N ASP A 284 5.70 -18.46 21.07
CA ASP A 284 6.48 -17.33 20.59
C ASP A 284 7.57 -17.66 19.56
N LEU A 285 7.70 -16.78 18.56
CA LEU A 285 8.69 -16.90 17.48
C LEU A 285 10.08 -16.58 18.04
N ILE A 286 10.13 -15.54 18.87
CA ILE A 286 11.35 -15.04 19.50
C ILE A 286 11.43 -15.68 20.88
N LYS A 287 12.29 -16.69 21.02
CA LYS A 287 12.54 -17.37 22.29
C LYS A 287 13.67 -16.71 23.07
N GLN A 288 14.62 -16.08 22.37
CA GLN A 288 15.82 -15.51 22.95
C GLN A 288 16.10 -14.08 22.44
N ARG A 289 16.67 -13.22 23.29
CA ARG A 289 16.96 -11.82 22.96
C ARG A 289 17.90 -11.65 21.77
N TRP A 290 18.85 -12.57 21.56
CA TRP A 290 19.75 -12.48 20.40
C TRP A 290 19.01 -12.71 19.08
N GLN A 291 17.94 -13.50 19.05
CA GLN A 291 17.11 -13.69 17.85
C GLN A 291 16.39 -12.40 17.49
N ALA A 292 15.87 -11.69 18.51
CA ALA A 292 15.29 -10.37 18.35
C ALA A 292 16.30 -9.38 17.76
N ALA A 293 17.49 -9.27 18.39
CA ALA A 293 18.55 -8.37 17.96
C ALA A 293 19.05 -8.70 16.54
N PHE A 294 19.24 -9.98 16.22
CA PHE A 294 19.66 -10.42 14.90
C PHE A 294 18.63 -10.06 13.84
N GLY A 295 17.36 -10.34 14.06
CA GLY A 295 16.34 -9.97 13.08
C GLY A 295 16.16 -8.45 12.95
N TRP A 296 16.33 -7.67 14.02
CA TRP A 296 16.36 -6.21 13.94
C TRP A 296 17.51 -5.71 13.07
N PHE A 297 18.71 -6.24 13.29
CA PHE A 297 19.88 -5.94 12.46
C PHE A 297 19.63 -6.30 10.99
N VAL A 298 19.08 -7.48 10.71
CA VAL A 298 18.75 -7.92 9.35
C VAL A 298 17.71 -7.00 8.71
N SER A 299 16.61 -6.67 9.41
CA SER A 299 15.56 -5.80 8.87
C SER A 299 16.05 -4.39 8.58
N LEU A 300 16.81 -3.79 9.51
CA LEU A 300 17.38 -2.46 9.30
C LEU A 300 18.43 -2.47 8.17
N SER A 301 19.22 -3.53 8.06
CA SER A 301 20.18 -3.71 6.97
C SER A 301 19.48 -3.83 5.62
N ILE A 302 18.39 -4.60 5.53
CA ILE A 302 17.60 -4.72 4.30
C ILE A 302 17.02 -3.36 3.90
N MET A 303 16.42 -2.63 4.84
CA MET A 303 15.87 -1.30 4.58
C MET A 303 16.96 -0.32 4.12
N ALA A 304 18.13 -0.33 4.77
CA ALA A 304 19.27 0.50 4.39
C ALA A 304 19.83 0.13 3.00
N VAL A 305 19.96 -1.15 2.68
CA VAL A 305 20.43 -1.63 1.37
C VAL A 305 19.44 -1.24 0.27
N ILE A 306 18.13 -1.33 0.50
CA ILE A 306 17.12 -0.89 -0.47
C ILE A 306 17.26 0.60 -0.75
N VAL A 307 17.29 1.43 0.30
CA VAL A 307 17.44 2.89 0.15
C VAL A 307 18.78 3.26 -0.49
N GLY A 308 19.87 2.62 -0.05
CA GLY A 308 21.21 2.84 -0.59
C GLY A 308 21.32 2.42 -2.06
N SER A 309 20.70 1.31 -2.45
CA SER A 309 20.66 0.85 -3.84
C SER A 309 19.90 1.82 -4.74
N ALA A 310 18.80 2.42 -4.25
CA ALA A 310 18.11 3.47 -4.99
C ALA A 310 19.00 4.71 -5.23
N TYR A 311 19.88 5.04 -4.28
CA TYR A 311 20.87 6.10 -4.46
C TYR A 311 22.01 5.73 -5.41
N LEU A 312 22.37 4.45 -5.53
CA LEU A 312 23.38 4.01 -6.50
C LEU A 312 22.81 3.88 -7.92
N LEU A 313 21.54 3.52 -8.04
CA LEU A 313 20.81 3.29 -9.30
C LEU A 313 20.09 4.55 -9.79
N ARG A 314 20.83 5.66 -9.93
CA ARG A 314 20.27 6.94 -10.45
C ARG A 314 20.19 7.03 -11.97
N GLY A 315 20.83 6.10 -12.66
CA GLY A 315 20.85 6.03 -14.12
C GLY A 315 19.63 5.29 -14.67
N GLN A 316 19.78 4.80 -15.90
CA GLN A 316 18.80 3.95 -16.57
C GLN A 316 19.53 2.84 -17.34
N GLY A 317 18.83 1.76 -17.65
CA GLY A 317 19.32 0.72 -18.57
C GLY A 317 20.43 -0.21 -18.03
N SER A 318 20.68 -0.24 -16.72
CA SER A 318 21.51 -1.30 -16.11
C SER A 318 20.63 -2.45 -15.59
N PRO A 319 21.04 -3.73 -15.74
CA PRO A 319 20.35 -4.88 -15.17
C PRO A 319 20.10 -4.77 -13.66
N GLY A 320 20.88 -3.94 -12.95
CA GLY A 320 20.68 -3.63 -11.54
C GLY A 320 19.30 -3.00 -11.25
N HIS A 321 18.72 -2.26 -12.20
CA HIS A 321 17.37 -1.69 -12.05
C HIS A 321 16.31 -2.77 -12.02
N ALA A 322 16.40 -3.76 -12.93
CA ALA A 322 15.46 -4.88 -12.99
C ALA A 322 15.52 -5.73 -11.71
N VAL A 323 16.73 -6.03 -11.22
CA VAL A 323 16.92 -6.75 -9.95
C VAL A 323 16.34 -5.95 -8.78
N TYR A 324 16.64 -4.66 -8.69
CA TYR A 324 16.13 -3.79 -7.63
C TYR A 324 14.59 -3.71 -7.68
N GLN A 325 14.01 -3.36 -8.83
CA GLN A 325 12.57 -3.20 -9.00
C GLN A 325 11.80 -4.51 -8.85
N GLY A 326 12.43 -5.65 -9.19
CA GLY A 326 11.89 -6.98 -8.95
C GLY A 326 11.76 -7.35 -7.47
N LEU A 327 12.71 -6.91 -6.63
CA LEU A 327 12.88 -7.47 -5.29
C LEU A 327 12.59 -6.50 -4.14
N HIS A 328 12.79 -5.20 -4.32
CA HIS A 328 12.78 -4.23 -3.21
C HIS A 328 11.46 -4.21 -2.44
N ARG A 329 10.31 -4.27 -3.11
CA ARG A 329 8.99 -4.26 -2.46
C ARG A 329 8.79 -5.46 -1.55
N SER A 330 9.14 -6.65 -2.02
CA SER A 330 9.02 -7.91 -1.27
C SER A 330 9.96 -7.94 -0.07
N PHE A 331 11.22 -7.55 -0.24
CA PHE A 331 12.17 -7.47 0.87
C PHE A 331 11.82 -6.39 1.90
N TRP A 332 11.31 -5.24 1.43
CA TRP A 332 10.77 -4.20 2.31
C TRP A 332 9.64 -4.75 3.19
N ALA A 333 8.67 -5.44 2.58
CA ALA A 333 7.57 -6.05 3.30
C ALA A 333 8.02 -7.12 4.31
N LEU A 334 9.05 -7.92 3.99
CA LEU A 334 9.65 -8.86 4.95
C LEU A 334 10.31 -8.15 6.13
N ALA A 335 11.04 -7.06 5.88
CA ALA A 335 11.65 -6.26 6.95
C ALA A 335 10.58 -5.66 7.87
N VAL A 336 9.51 -5.10 7.30
CA VAL A 336 8.34 -4.59 8.04
C VAL A 336 7.64 -5.71 8.83
N ALA A 337 7.50 -6.90 8.25
CA ALA A 337 6.91 -8.05 8.93
C ALA A 337 7.65 -8.39 10.22
N TRP A 338 8.99 -8.40 10.17
CA TRP A 338 9.80 -8.62 11.36
C TRP A 338 9.62 -7.53 12.41
N VAL A 339 9.66 -6.25 12.01
CA VAL A 339 9.45 -5.11 12.92
C VAL A 339 8.13 -5.28 13.69
N ILE A 340 7.05 -5.59 12.98
CA ILE A 340 5.73 -5.79 13.59
C ILE A 340 5.73 -7.01 14.53
N LEU A 341 6.28 -8.15 14.11
CA LEU A 341 6.31 -9.37 14.91
C LEU A 341 7.18 -9.24 16.17
N ALA A 342 8.28 -8.49 16.10
CA ALA A 342 9.15 -8.20 17.23
C ALA A 342 8.44 -7.28 18.23
N CYS A 343 7.80 -6.20 17.75
CA CYS A 343 7.01 -5.32 18.61
C CYS A 343 5.82 -6.03 19.26
N GLU A 344 5.09 -6.89 18.53
CA GLU A 344 3.96 -7.65 19.07
C GLU A 344 4.39 -8.65 20.17
N GLN A 345 5.64 -9.13 20.14
CA GLN A 345 6.21 -10.04 21.15
C GLN A 345 6.99 -9.32 22.26
N GLY A 346 6.92 -7.98 22.33
CA GLY A 346 7.58 -7.21 23.39
C GLY A 346 9.08 -6.96 23.20
N TYR A 347 9.60 -7.23 22.00
CA TYR A 347 10.98 -6.95 21.60
C TYR A 347 11.04 -5.76 20.61
N GLY A 348 10.12 -4.81 20.80
CA GLY A 348 9.92 -3.65 19.92
C GLY A 348 10.94 -2.55 20.07
#